data_AF-A0A0M8MEB1-F1
#
_entry.id   AF-A0A0M8MEB1-F1
#
_cell.length_a   1.000
_cell.length_b   1.000
_cell.length_c   1.000
_cell.angle_alpha   90.00
_cell.angle_beta   90.00
_cell.angle_gamma   90.00
#
_symmetry.space_group_name_H-M   'P 1'
#
loop_
_entity.id
_entity.type
_entity.pdbx_description
1 polymer ?
#
loop_
_entity_poly.entity_id
_entity_poly.type
_entity_poly.pdbx_seq_one_letter_code
_entity_poly.pdbx_strand_id
1 'polypeptide(L)'
;MEEYRRTGEMPAINYFSRSKINLDYVPVWVKIVGILLFAYTAFNFYTALHTSDGGMPNIENGQYVLTDHGKRIKTITPAEYTYYKANETRMFSGHLLLFYVVSAFILFPKKQHNTI
;
A
#
# COMPACT_ATOMS: atom_id res chain seq x y z
N MET A 1 19.40 25.36 -16.11
CA MET A 1 18.86 26.65 -16.57
C MET A 1 19.67 27.22 -17.73
N GLU A 2 21.01 27.18 -17.69
CA GLU A 2 21.84 27.62 -18.84
C GLU A 2 21.67 26.77 -20.10
N GLU A 3 21.44 25.46 -19.95
CA GLU A 3 21.25 24.54 -21.07
C GLU A 3 19.95 24.80 -21.85
N TYR A 4 18.84 25.08 -21.15
CA TYR A 4 17.57 25.51 -21.75
C TYR A 4 17.72 26.81 -22.55
N ARG A 5 18.52 27.76 -22.02
CA ARG A 5 18.81 29.03 -22.69
C ARG A 5 19.61 28.85 -23.99
N ARG A 6 20.27 27.70 -24.16
CA ARG A 6 21.18 27.42 -25.28
C ARG A 6 20.51 26.57 -26.37
N THR A 7 19.62 25.66 -26.02
CA THR A 7 19.00 24.72 -26.98
C THR A 7 17.52 25.00 -27.23
N GLY A 8 16.84 25.79 -26.39
CA GLY A 8 15.39 26.01 -26.47
C GLY A 8 14.54 24.79 -26.07
N GLU A 9 15.18 23.66 -25.79
CA GLU A 9 14.56 22.42 -25.39
C GLU A 9 14.67 22.26 -23.87
N MET A 10 13.56 21.93 -23.21
CA MET A 10 13.61 21.56 -21.80
C MET A 10 14.37 20.24 -21.67
N PRO A 11 15.41 20.17 -20.81
CA PRO A 11 16.11 18.92 -20.59
C PRO A 11 15.11 17.89 -20.05
N ALA A 12 15.05 16.71 -20.68
CA ALA A 12 14.21 15.62 -20.23
C ALA A 12 14.70 15.15 -18.85
N ILE A 13 14.06 15.64 -17.78
CA ILE A 13 14.37 15.24 -16.41
C ILE A 13 13.80 13.84 -16.19
N ASN A 14 14.63 12.81 -16.34
CA ASN A 14 14.23 11.44 -16.03
C ASN A 14 14.18 11.23 -14.50
N TYR A 15 13.05 11.60 -13.89
CA TYR A 15 12.83 11.53 -12.44
C TYR A 15 12.91 10.08 -11.91
N PHE A 16 12.56 9.10 -12.75
CA PHE A 16 12.47 7.69 -12.38
C PHE A 16 13.82 6.96 -12.33
N SER A 17 14.88 7.53 -12.91
CA SER A 17 16.22 6.89 -12.96
C SER A 17 16.96 6.88 -11.61
N ARG A 18 16.51 7.65 -10.61
CA ARG A 18 17.31 7.95 -9.41
C ARG A 18 16.99 7.14 -8.15
N SER A 19 15.90 6.37 -8.12
CA SER A 19 15.51 5.57 -6.95
C SER A 19 16.13 4.17 -6.95
N LYS A 20 17.46 4.08 -6.95
CA LYS A 20 18.12 2.83 -6.52
C LYS A 20 17.96 2.71 -5.01
N ILE A 21 17.03 1.86 -4.57
CA ILE A 21 16.89 1.43 -3.18
C ILE A 21 18.12 0.58 -2.85
N ASN A 22 19.05 1.12 -2.06
CA ASN A 22 20.17 0.34 -1.55
C ASN A 22 19.78 -0.23 -0.19
N LEU A 23 19.38 -1.50 -0.18
CA LEU A 23 18.99 -2.24 1.02
C LEU A 23 20.16 -2.40 2.01
N ASP A 24 21.40 -2.22 1.58
CA ASP A 24 22.60 -2.36 2.42
C ASP A 24 22.69 -1.30 3.53
N TYR A 25 22.08 -0.12 3.33
CA TYR A 25 22.07 0.95 4.34
C TYR A 25 20.94 0.83 5.36
N VAL A 26 19.97 -0.07 5.12
CA VAL A 26 18.81 -0.23 6.00
C VAL A 26 19.19 -1.14 7.17
N PRO A 27 18.98 -0.73 8.44
CA PRO A 27 19.25 -1.57 9.60
C PRO A 27 18.50 -2.91 9.53
N VAL A 28 19.11 -3.98 10.03
CA VAL A 28 18.51 -5.34 9.99
C VAL A 28 17.15 -5.38 10.68
N TRP A 29 16.97 -4.67 11.79
CA TRP A 29 15.68 -4.63 12.49
C TRP A 29 14.57 -4.00 11.63
N VAL A 30 14.88 -2.99 10.80
CA VAL A 30 13.91 -2.37 9.89
C VAL A 30 13.50 -3.36 8.79
N LYS A 31 14.44 -4.17 8.29
CA LYS A 31 14.15 -5.25 7.33
C LYS A 31 13.22 -6.28 7.95
N ILE A 32 13.49 -6.73 9.17
CA ILE A 32 12.65 -7.70 9.88
C ILE A 32 11.25 -7.13 10.08
N VAL A 33 11.13 -5.90 10.60
CA VAL A 33 9.83 -5.23 10.77
C VAL A 33 9.11 -5.11 9.43
N GLY A 34 9.79 -4.67 8.37
CA GLY A 34 9.22 -4.56 7.03
C GLY A 34 8.66 -5.89 6.51
N ILE A 35 9.40 -7.00 6.70
CA ILE A 35 8.95 -8.35 6.32
C ILE A 35 7.73 -8.76 7.14
N LEU A 36 7.73 -8.56 8.45
CA LEU A 36 6.59 -8.88 9.32
C LEU A 36 5.34 -8.09 8.95
N LEU A 37 5.49 -6.80 8.64
CA LEU A 37 4.39 -5.94 8.21
C LEU A 37 3.87 -6.34 6.83
N PHE A 38 4.74 -6.69 5.90
CA PHE A 38 4.33 -7.23 4.60
C PHE A 38 3.53 -8.53 4.76
N ALA A 39 4.02 -9.46 5.57
CA ALA A 39 3.32 -10.72 5.87
C ALA A 39 1.96 -10.47 6.55
N TYR A 40 1.89 -9.54 7.51
CA TYR A 40 0.65 -9.13 8.15
C TYR A 40 -0.36 -8.58 7.13
N THR A 41 0.06 -7.69 6.23
CA THR A 41 -0.84 -7.16 5.20
C THR A 41 -1.29 -8.22 4.21
N ALA A 42 -0.39 -9.10 3.77
CA ALA A 42 -0.72 -10.22 2.89
C ALA A 42 -1.76 -11.17 3.53
N PHE A 43 -1.59 -11.47 4.82
CA PHE A 43 -2.52 -12.30 5.58
C PHE A 43 -3.90 -11.64 5.72
N ASN A 44 -3.96 -10.34 6.05
CA ASN A 44 -5.23 -9.61 6.13
C ASN A 44 -5.94 -9.53 4.77
N PHE A 45 -5.18 -9.30 3.70
CA PHE A 45 -5.71 -9.29 2.34
C PHE A 45 -6.31 -10.65 1.95
N TYR A 46 -5.57 -11.73 2.19
CA TYR A 46 -6.05 -13.09 1.93
C TYR A 46 -7.32 -13.42 2.72
N THR A 47 -7.34 -13.06 4.02
CA THR A 47 -8.49 -13.28 4.90
C THR A 47 -9.72 -12.49 4.42
N ALA A 48 -9.53 -11.23 4.02
CA ALA A 48 -10.62 -10.40 3.51
C ALA A 48 -11.21 -11.02 2.22
N LEU A 49 -10.38 -11.39 1.25
CA LEU A 49 -10.83 -11.99 -0.01
C LEU A 49 -11.62 -13.30 0.20
N HIS A 50 -11.14 -14.19 1.07
CA HIS A 50 -11.79 -15.48 1.28
C HIS A 50 -13.08 -15.37 2.08
N THR A 51 -13.14 -14.47 3.06
CA THR A 51 -14.31 -14.43 3.95
C THR A 51 -15.49 -13.71 3.31
N SER A 52 -15.23 -12.74 2.43
CA SER A 52 -16.27 -11.97 1.76
C SER A 52 -16.64 -12.49 0.37
N ASP A 53 -16.19 -13.69 -0.03
CA ASP A 53 -16.36 -14.22 -1.39
C ASP A 53 -15.92 -13.21 -2.48
N GLY A 54 -14.97 -12.33 -2.18
CA GLY A 54 -14.56 -11.21 -3.04
C GLY A 54 -15.49 -9.98 -3.02
N GLY A 55 -16.65 -10.05 -2.36
CA GLY A 55 -17.60 -8.94 -2.25
C GLY A 55 -17.22 -7.91 -1.18
N MET A 56 -17.83 -6.72 -1.29
CA MET A 56 -17.71 -5.61 -0.34
C MET A 56 -19.05 -5.37 0.38
N PRO A 57 -19.03 -5.12 1.70
CA PRO A 57 -20.24 -4.85 2.47
C PRO A 57 -20.81 -3.46 2.11
N ASN A 58 -22.07 -3.42 1.70
CA ASN A 58 -22.78 -2.19 1.35
C ASN A 58 -24.16 -2.15 2.04
N ILE A 59 -24.79 -0.97 2.07
CA ILE A 59 -26.15 -0.78 2.57
C ILE A 59 -26.99 -0.29 1.39
N GLU A 60 -27.99 -1.07 1.00
CA GLU A 60 -28.89 -0.75 -0.11
C GLU A 60 -30.33 -0.82 0.36
N ASN A 61 -31.10 0.25 0.16
CA ASN A 61 -32.52 0.31 0.53
C ASN A 61 -32.80 -0.10 1.99
N GLY A 62 -31.89 0.24 2.91
CA GLY A 62 -32.00 -0.12 4.33
C GLY A 62 -31.65 -1.58 4.67
N GLN A 63 -31.21 -2.37 3.69
CA GLN A 63 -30.73 -3.74 3.91
C GLN A 63 -29.21 -3.79 3.83
N TYR A 64 -28.60 -4.62 4.70
CA TYR A 64 -27.18 -4.94 4.60
C TYR A 64 -26.96 -5.96 3.50
N VAL A 65 -26.04 -5.68 2.60
CA VAL A 65 -25.79 -6.50 1.42
C VAL A 65 -24.31 -6.68 1.22
N LEU A 66 -23.95 -7.74 0.54
CA LEU A 66 -22.63 -7.95 0.01
C LEU A 66 -22.70 -7.77 -1.50
N THR A 67 -21.88 -6.85 -2.02
CA THR A 67 -21.86 -6.49 -3.44
C THR A 67 -20.49 -6.76 -4.04
N ASP A 68 -20.44 -7.40 -5.19
CA ASP A 68 -19.23 -7.55 -6.00
C ASP A 68 -19.37 -6.68 -7.25
N HIS A 69 -18.47 -5.72 -7.44
CA HIS A 69 -18.47 -4.79 -8.57
C HIS A 69 -19.85 -4.19 -8.92
N GLY A 70 -20.64 -3.84 -7.91
CA GLY A 70 -21.99 -3.27 -8.06
C GLY A 70 -23.12 -4.28 -8.27
N LYS A 71 -22.82 -5.58 -8.32
CA LYS A 71 -23.81 -6.65 -8.32
C LYS A 71 -24.03 -7.16 -6.90
N ARG A 72 -25.28 -7.20 -6.44
CA ARG A 72 -25.63 -7.83 -5.17
C ARG A 72 -25.35 -9.33 -5.25
N ILE A 73 -24.47 -9.82 -4.38
CA ILE A 73 -24.19 -11.25 -4.19
C ILE A 73 -25.24 -11.86 -3.28
N LYS A 74 -25.40 -11.28 -2.08
CA LYS A 74 -26.33 -11.76 -1.05
C LYS A 74 -26.72 -10.65 -0.08
N THR A 75 -27.88 -10.80 0.54
CA THR A 75 -28.26 -10.01 1.72
C THR A 75 -27.60 -10.63 2.94
N ILE A 76 -27.05 -9.80 3.82
CA ILE A 76 -26.33 -10.23 5.02
C ILE A 76 -26.98 -9.65 6.28
N THR A 77 -26.65 -10.22 7.42
CA THR A 77 -27.08 -9.73 8.72
C THR A 77 -26.27 -8.51 9.15
N PRO A 78 -26.76 -7.71 10.13
CA PRO A 78 -25.98 -6.61 10.70
C PRO A 78 -24.64 -7.07 11.30
N ALA A 79 -24.62 -8.26 11.93
CA ALA A 79 -23.41 -8.83 12.52
C ALA A 79 -22.37 -9.15 11.43
N GLU A 80 -22.78 -9.82 10.35
CA GLU A 80 -21.90 -10.10 9.21
C GLU A 80 -21.42 -8.81 8.53
N TYR A 81 -22.28 -7.80 8.41
CA TYR A 81 -21.89 -6.50 7.87
C TYR A 81 -20.75 -5.88 8.68
N THR A 82 -20.88 -5.82 10.01
CA THR A 82 -19.82 -5.27 10.87
C THR A 82 -18.52 -6.08 10.78
N TYR A 83 -18.63 -7.41 10.69
CA TYR A 83 -17.48 -8.30 10.52
C TYR A 83 -16.75 -8.02 9.20
N TYR A 84 -17.48 -7.96 8.08
CA TYR A 84 -16.90 -7.65 6.77
C TYR A 84 -16.33 -6.24 6.71
N LYS A 85 -17.01 -5.26 7.32
CA LYS A 85 -16.52 -3.87 7.39
C LYS A 85 -15.23 -3.75 8.18
N ALA A 86 -15.09 -4.52 9.26
CA ALA A 86 -13.86 -4.59 10.03
C ALA A 86 -12.72 -5.20 9.21
N ASN A 87 -12.98 -6.27 8.44
CA ASN A 87 -11.97 -6.88 7.56
C ASN A 87 -11.56 -5.94 6.42
N GLU A 88 -12.50 -5.23 5.81
CA GLU A 88 -12.22 -4.19 4.81
C GLU A 88 -11.30 -3.11 5.38
N THR A 89 -11.61 -2.62 6.59
CA THR A 89 -10.80 -1.59 7.27
C THR A 89 -9.39 -2.09 7.60
N ARG A 90 -9.25 -3.34 8.07
CA ARG A 90 -7.94 -3.98 8.32
C ARG A 90 -7.14 -4.12 7.03
N MET A 91 -7.77 -4.48 5.93
CA MET A 91 -7.14 -4.58 4.62
C MET A 91 -6.60 -3.22 4.17
N PHE A 92 -7.42 -2.15 4.19
CA PHE A 92 -6.97 -0.82 3.78
C PHE A 92 -5.85 -0.27 4.67
N SER A 93 -6.01 -0.35 5.99
CA SER A 93 -4.99 0.13 6.93
C SER A 93 -3.67 -0.63 6.80
N GLY A 94 -3.69 -1.95 6.55
CA GLY A 94 -2.48 -2.73 6.28
C GLY A 94 -1.75 -2.29 5.01
N HIS A 95 -2.46 -1.95 3.93
CA HIS A 95 -1.85 -1.47 2.70
C HIS A 95 -1.21 -0.09 2.87
N LEU A 96 -1.86 0.83 3.60
CA LEU A 96 -1.28 2.13 3.94
C LEU A 96 0.04 1.97 4.68
N LEU A 97 0.08 1.06 5.64
CA LEU A 97 1.28 0.76 6.41
C LEU A 97 2.42 0.21 5.52
N LEU A 98 2.08 -0.59 4.50
CA LEU A 98 3.04 -1.06 3.50
C LEU A 98 3.64 0.11 2.69
N PHE A 99 2.83 1.08 2.27
CA PHE A 99 3.33 2.28 1.62
C PHE A 99 4.27 3.08 2.53
N TYR A 100 3.94 3.21 3.82
CA TYR A 100 4.83 3.84 4.80
C TYR A 100 6.18 3.12 4.90
N VAL A 101 6.19 1.78 4.94
CA VAL A 101 7.43 0.99 4.93
C VAL A 101 8.24 1.31 3.68
N VAL A 102 7.63 1.24 2.49
CA VAL A 102 8.33 1.54 1.23
C VAL A 102 8.91 2.96 1.24
N SER A 103 8.15 3.96 1.67
CA SER A 103 8.63 5.34 1.82
C SER A 103 9.80 5.45 2.79
N ALA A 104 9.73 4.77 3.94
CA ALA A 104 10.82 4.76 4.91
C ALA A 104 12.10 4.18 4.29
N PHE A 105 12.01 3.05 3.58
CA PHE A 105 13.14 2.42 2.87
C PHE A 105 13.79 3.33 1.84
N ILE A 106 12.99 4.15 1.14
CA ILE A 106 13.50 5.13 0.16
C ILE A 106 14.20 6.31 0.86
N LEU A 107 13.68 6.75 2.00
CA LEU A 107 14.19 7.92 2.74
C LEU A 107 15.41 7.62 3.62
N PHE A 108 15.78 6.35 3.84
CA PHE A 108 16.98 6.03 4.62
C PHE A 108 18.22 6.69 3.98
N PRO A 109 18.95 7.51 4.74
CA PRO A 109 20.07 8.27 4.20
C PRO A 109 21.15 7.30 3.71
N LYS A 110 21.57 7.48 2.46
CA LYS A 110 22.79 6.84 1.95
C LYS A 110 23.95 7.44 2.74
N LYS A 111 24.72 6.60 3.45
CA LYS A 111 25.89 7.05 4.22
C LYS A 111 26.83 7.79 3.26
N GLN A 112 26.97 9.11 3.40
CA GLN A 112 27.97 9.87 2.64
C GLN A 112 29.34 9.39 3.10
N HIS A 113 30.09 8.77 2.19
CA HIS A 113 31.48 8.43 2.43
C HIS A 113 32.27 9.75 2.40
N ASN A 114 32.34 10.45 3.53
CA ASN A 114 33.25 11.57 3.70
C ASN A 114 34.67 10.99 3.74
N THR A 115 35.31 10.95 2.57
CA THR A 115 36.78 10.87 2.48
C THR A 115 37.35 12.14 3.09
N ILE A 116 38.06 11.97 4.20
CA ILE A 116 39.01 12.96 4.73
C ILE A 116 40.32 12.78 3.95
#